data_AF-X1VAQ8-F1
#
_entry.id   AF-X1VAQ8-F1
#
_cell.length_a   1.000
_cell.length_b   1.000
_cell.length_c   1.000
_cell.angle_alpha   90.00
_cell.angle_beta   90.00
_cell.angle_gamma   90.00
#
_symmetry.space_group_name_H-M   'P 1'
#
loop_
_entity.id
_entity.type
_entity.pdbx_description
1 polymer ?
#
loop_
_entity_poly.entity_id
_entity_poly.type
_entity_poly.pdbx_seq_one_letter_code
_entity_poly.pdbx_strand_id
1 'polypeptide(L)'
;SDITTSQVWTVDNTYHVIADVNVQALLVIEPGTVVQFASGKSMSVNNGGTLISVGTPNSPVIYTSDSATPGYNDYYCPIYIEETASVSTKVAYSYIEYAYAGIVVLDKRLDTSIENNCFYNNVYGIVEQGIEHTDISNNLIFASYYSGIEVFLESTTGHADSNSHILIENNTCDYYQDCGITVHGVPDSNDAGLVVLVNNIVSESYQYGLNLVDGYMYAFVLNTGYYGNANNKNWEFDETDPVIETEFPYRERY
;
A
#
# COMPACT_ATOMS: atom_id res chain seq x y z
N SER A 1 10.84 21.38 6.19
CA SER A 1 11.49 21.78 4.93
C SER A 1 11.93 20.54 4.19
N ASP A 2 12.17 20.65 2.89
CA ASP A 2 12.69 19.54 2.09
C ASP A 2 14.01 18.97 2.64
N ILE A 3 14.21 17.68 2.41
CA ILE A 3 15.39 16.91 2.79
C ILE A 3 16.32 16.86 1.58
N THR A 4 17.17 17.87 1.45
CA THR A 4 18.13 18.01 0.33
C THR A 4 19.56 17.60 0.68
N THR A 5 19.78 17.17 1.93
CA THR A 5 21.04 16.60 2.40
C THR A 5 20.76 15.35 3.20
N SER A 6 21.66 14.36 3.12
CA SER A 6 21.45 13.09 3.78
C SER A 6 21.36 13.25 5.29
N GLN A 7 20.37 12.62 5.91
CA GLN A 7 20.19 12.68 7.36
C GLN A 7 19.48 11.44 7.92
N VAL A 8 19.55 11.31 9.24
CA VAL A 8 18.94 10.23 10.01
C VAL A 8 17.92 10.82 10.97
N TRP A 9 16.72 10.25 10.98
CA TRP A 9 15.69 10.50 11.97
C TRP A 9 15.74 9.41 13.05
N THR A 10 15.87 9.81 14.32
CA THR A 10 16.18 8.91 15.43
C THR A 10 15.01 8.73 16.38
N VAL A 11 14.96 7.58 17.05
CA VAL A 11 13.88 7.20 17.98
C VAL A 11 13.70 8.15 19.17
N ASP A 12 14.75 8.87 19.56
CA ASP A 12 14.72 9.83 20.68
C ASP A 12 13.96 11.13 20.34
N ASN A 13 13.51 11.28 19.09
CA ASN A 13 12.79 12.45 18.60
C ASN A 13 11.41 12.07 18.04
N THR A 14 10.48 13.01 18.12
CA THR A 14 9.24 12.98 17.34
C THR A 14 9.38 13.98 16.20
N TYR A 15 9.20 13.52 14.97
CA TYR A 15 9.29 14.35 13.77
C TYR A 15 7.90 14.83 13.38
N HIS A 16 7.71 16.14 13.29
CA HIS A 16 6.42 16.75 12.95
C HIS A 16 6.44 17.37 11.56
N VAL A 17 5.72 16.76 10.63
CA VAL A 17 5.56 17.21 9.25
C VAL A 17 4.41 18.23 9.17
N ILE A 18 4.76 19.51 9.31
CA ILE A 18 3.80 20.63 9.33
C ILE A 18 3.53 21.27 7.95
N ALA A 19 4.27 20.84 6.93
CA ALA A 19 4.15 21.24 5.53
C ALA A 19 4.60 20.05 4.67
N ASP A 20 4.23 20.05 3.40
CA ASP A 20 4.66 18.98 2.50
C ASP A 20 6.19 18.96 2.40
N VAL A 21 6.77 17.77 2.43
CA VAL A 21 8.23 17.56 2.46
C VAL A 21 8.66 16.73 1.27
N ASN A 22 9.61 17.22 0.49
CA ASN A 22 10.31 16.44 -0.52
C ASN A 22 11.56 15.81 0.08
N VAL A 23 11.72 14.50 -0.09
CA VAL A 23 12.94 13.75 0.19
C VAL A 23 13.72 13.63 -1.11
N GLN A 24 14.80 14.39 -1.22
CA GLN A 24 15.66 14.53 -2.42
C GLN A 24 17.12 14.14 -2.16
N ALA A 25 17.38 13.60 -0.96
CA ALA A 25 18.63 12.99 -0.55
C ALA A 25 18.32 11.68 0.18
N LEU A 26 19.31 11.05 0.81
CA LEU A 26 19.08 9.89 1.65
C LEU A 26 18.44 10.31 2.98
N LEU A 27 17.23 9.84 3.25
CA LEU A 27 16.61 9.88 4.56
C LEU A 27 16.56 8.47 5.14
N VAL A 28 17.21 8.27 6.28
CA VAL A 28 17.07 7.04 7.07
C VAL A 28 16.20 7.34 8.28
N ILE A 29 15.18 6.53 8.51
CA ILE A 29 14.34 6.61 9.70
C ILE A 29 14.61 5.37 10.56
N GLU A 30 15.11 5.58 11.77
CA GLU A 30 15.48 4.49 12.67
C GLU A 30 14.23 3.74 13.20
N PRO A 31 14.36 2.43 13.49
CA PRO A 31 13.31 1.67 14.16
C PRO A 31 12.78 2.36 15.43
N GLY A 32 11.46 2.36 15.62
CA GLY A 32 10.79 2.99 16.76
C GLY A 32 10.53 4.49 16.62
N THR A 33 11.03 5.14 15.57
CA THR A 33 10.80 6.57 15.34
C THR A 33 9.33 6.87 15.05
N VAL A 34 8.82 7.96 15.62
CA VAL A 34 7.46 8.46 15.38
C VAL A 34 7.51 9.69 14.48
N VAL A 35 6.75 9.64 13.39
CA VAL A 35 6.54 10.75 12.45
C VAL A 35 5.06 11.14 12.47
N GLN A 36 4.78 12.35 12.96
CA GLN A 36 3.44 12.92 13.01
C GLN A 36 3.21 13.89 11.86
N PHE A 37 2.02 13.86 11.27
CA PHE A 37 1.65 14.73 10.15
C PHE A 37 0.56 15.70 10.58
N ALA A 38 0.77 16.98 10.25
CA ALA A 38 -0.31 17.95 10.30
C ALA A 38 -1.35 17.67 9.22
N SER A 39 -2.53 18.24 9.40
CA SER A 39 -3.66 17.94 8.52
C SER A 39 -3.36 18.20 7.04
N GLY A 40 -3.72 17.21 6.21
CA GLY A 40 -3.55 17.21 4.75
C GLY A 40 -2.10 17.18 4.27
N LYS A 41 -1.10 16.92 5.13
CA LYS A 41 0.32 16.95 4.74
C LYS A 41 0.83 15.63 4.21
N SER A 42 1.89 15.72 3.41
CA SER A 42 2.56 14.56 2.83
C SER A 42 4.09 14.62 2.92
N MET A 43 4.71 13.47 2.69
CA MET A 43 6.13 13.37 2.39
C MET A 43 6.32 12.58 1.10
N SER A 44 6.97 13.22 0.12
CA SER A 44 7.23 12.66 -1.20
C SER A 44 8.71 12.35 -1.38
N VAL A 45 9.04 11.16 -1.87
CA VAL A 45 10.39 10.78 -2.30
C VAL A 45 10.49 11.01 -3.79
N ASN A 46 11.40 11.90 -4.22
CA ASN A 46 11.54 12.28 -5.63
C ASN A 46 12.97 12.75 -5.96
N ASN A 47 13.23 13.02 -7.24
CA ASN A 47 14.48 13.56 -7.76
C ASN A 47 15.75 12.81 -7.28
N GLY A 48 15.72 11.48 -7.32
CA GLY A 48 16.82 10.62 -6.86
C GLY A 48 16.93 10.46 -5.35
N GLY A 49 16.00 11.05 -4.58
CA GLY A 49 15.87 10.82 -3.15
C GLY A 49 15.65 9.35 -2.81
N THR A 50 16.07 8.97 -1.61
CA THR A 50 15.97 7.59 -1.11
C THR A 50 15.44 7.63 0.31
N LEU A 51 14.35 6.91 0.57
CA LEU A 51 13.85 6.69 1.92
C LEU A 51 14.21 5.27 2.38
N ILE A 52 14.90 5.16 3.51
CA ILE A 52 15.09 3.90 4.21
C ILE A 52 14.30 3.98 5.51
N SER A 53 13.09 3.42 5.49
CA SER A 53 12.22 3.30 6.66
C SER A 53 12.00 1.84 6.97
N VAL A 54 12.90 1.29 7.78
CA VAL A 54 12.91 -0.14 8.10
C VAL A 54 12.91 -0.28 9.61
N GLY A 55 11.73 -0.53 10.16
CA GLY A 55 11.56 -0.84 11.57
C GLY A 55 11.95 -2.28 11.91
N THR A 56 11.47 -2.76 13.04
CA THR A 56 11.52 -4.18 13.42
C THR A 56 10.17 -4.60 13.98
N PRO A 57 9.86 -5.91 14.09
CA PRO A 57 8.62 -6.38 14.71
C PRO A 57 8.35 -5.79 16.11
N ASN A 58 9.41 -5.51 16.88
CA ASN A 58 9.30 -5.00 18.25
C ASN A 58 9.46 -3.47 18.34
N SER A 59 9.84 -2.81 17.25
CA SER A 59 10.09 -1.37 17.21
C SER A 59 9.80 -0.88 15.79
N PRO A 60 8.52 -0.87 15.39
CA PRO A 60 8.14 -0.38 14.08
C PRO A 60 8.37 1.12 13.95
N VAL A 61 8.51 1.62 12.72
CA VAL A 61 8.40 3.07 12.46
C VAL A 61 6.92 3.45 12.45
N ILE A 62 6.54 4.51 13.13
CA ILE A 62 5.13 4.93 13.26
C ILE A 62 4.90 6.20 12.45
N TYR A 63 3.94 6.15 11.53
CA TYR A 63 3.43 7.30 10.77
C TYR A 63 1.99 7.54 11.18
N THR A 64 1.69 8.71 11.74
CA THR A 64 0.39 9.01 12.33
C THR A 64 0.00 10.47 12.23
N SER A 65 -1.24 10.78 12.58
CA SER A 65 -1.79 12.13 12.66
C SER A 65 -1.25 12.88 13.89
N ASP A 66 -1.13 14.21 13.81
CA ASP A 66 -0.87 15.07 14.98
C ASP A 66 -2.15 15.41 15.78
N SER A 67 -3.31 14.95 15.32
CA SER A 67 -4.60 15.14 15.97
C SER A 67 -4.71 14.33 17.28
N ALA A 68 -5.33 14.94 18.29
CA ALA A 68 -5.65 14.24 19.55
C ALA A 68 -6.81 13.23 19.41
N THR A 69 -7.59 13.32 18.32
CA THR A 69 -8.70 12.41 18.01
C THR A 69 -8.64 12.09 16.52
N PRO A 70 -7.70 11.22 16.10
CA PRO A 70 -7.42 11.02 14.70
C PRO A 70 -8.53 10.25 13.99
N GLY A 71 -8.69 10.53 12.70
CA GLY A 71 -9.66 9.87 11.83
C GLY A 71 -9.11 9.65 10.41
N TYR A 72 -9.87 8.93 9.59
CA TYR A 72 -9.53 8.73 8.17
C TYR A 72 -9.23 10.05 7.47
N ASN A 73 -8.20 10.08 6.63
CA ASN A 73 -7.82 11.25 5.83
C ASN A 73 -7.48 12.49 6.69
N ASP A 74 -6.90 12.28 7.86
CA ASP A 74 -6.37 13.38 8.65
C ASP A 74 -5.20 14.06 7.93
N TYR A 75 -4.33 13.27 7.30
CA TYR A 75 -3.22 13.71 6.46
C TYR A 75 -3.17 12.94 5.13
N TYR A 76 -2.40 13.42 4.17
CA TYR A 76 -2.49 12.92 2.79
C TYR A 76 -1.74 11.60 2.60
N CYS A 77 -0.42 11.64 2.57
CA CYS A 77 0.38 10.43 2.32
C CYS A 77 1.75 10.55 2.99
N PRO A 78 2.09 9.68 3.95
CA PRO A 78 3.37 9.74 4.65
C PRO A 78 4.53 9.23 3.78
N ILE A 79 4.22 8.42 2.76
CA ILE A 79 5.21 7.80 1.89
C ILE A 79 4.67 7.81 0.45
N TYR A 80 4.94 8.91 -0.24
CA TYR A 80 4.58 9.07 -1.65
C TYR A 80 5.85 8.92 -2.51
N ILE A 81 5.99 7.81 -3.22
CA ILE A 81 7.17 7.50 -4.04
C ILE A 81 6.86 7.90 -5.47
N GLU A 82 7.49 8.97 -5.94
CA GLU A 82 7.31 9.45 -7.32
C GLU A 82 8.19 8.68 -8.32
N GLU A 83 7.86 8.79 -9.60
CA GLU A 83 8.57 8.18 -10.73
C GLU A 83 10.08 8.53 -10.76
N THR A 84 10.48 9.62 -10.11
CA THR A 84 11.88 10.08 -10.06
C THR A 84 12.63 9.63 -8.81
N ALA A 85 11.99 8.90 -7.89
CA ALA A 85 12.62 8.36 -6.69
C ALA A 85 13.73 7.34 -7.02
N SER A 86 14.63 7.11 -6.08
CA SER A 86 15.58 6.00 -6.15
C SER A 86 14.85 4.67 -5.94
N VAL A 87 15.18 3.67 -6.77
CA VAL A 87 14.72 2.27 -6.63
C VAL A 87 15.15 1.65 -5.30
N SER A 88 16.18 2.19 -4.65
CA SER A 88 16.67 1.71 -3.37
C SER A 88 15.88 2.21 -2.17
N THR A 89 14.73 2.85 -2.38
CA THR A 89 13.77 3.16 -1.30
C THR A 89 13.24 1.85 -0.71
N LYS A 90 13.16 1.79 0.62
CA LYS A 90 12.73 0.59 1.37
C LYS A 90 11.76 0.97 2.46
N VAL A 91 10.66 0.22 2.56
CA VAL A 91 9.64 0.38 3.59
C VAL A 91 9.28 -0.99 4.14
N ALA A 92 9.62 -1.24 5.40
CA ALA A 92 9.26 -2.47 6.09
C ALA A 92 9.09 -2.25 7.60
N TYR A 93 8.24 -3.07 8.24
CA TYR A 93 7.95 -2.98 9.68
C TYR A 93 7.52 -1.56 10.10
N SER A 94 6.60 -0.96 9.34
CA SER A 94 5.97 0.31 9.66
C SER A 94 4.53 0.14 10.15
N TYR A 95 4.09 1.01 11.04
CA TYR A 95 2.67 1.24 11.36
C TYR A 95 2.26 2.56 10.71
N ILE A 96 1.31 2.50 9.78
CA ILE A 96 0.84 3.67 9.04
C ILE A 96 -0.65 3.82 9.27
N GLU A 97 -1.07 4.94 9.86
CA GLU A 97 -2.45 5.09 10.33
C GLU A 97 -3.07 6.45 10.03
N TYR A 98 -4.38 6.47 9.74
CA TYR A 98 -5.19 7.69 9.55
C TYR A 98 -4.90 8.54 8.30
N ALA A 99 -4.09 8.04 7.37
CA ALA A 99 -3.77 8.73 6.11
C ALA A 99 -4.92 8.65 5.09
N TYR A 100 -4.90 9.51 4.08
CA TYR A 100 -5.65 9.30 2.85
C TYR A 100 -5.11 8.07 2.10
N ALA A 101 -3.80 8.02 1.87
CA ALA A 101 -3.13 6.85 1.35
C ALA A 101 -1.92 6.52 2.23
N GLY A 102 -1.78 5.27 2.65
CA GLY A 102 -0.68 4.86 3.50
C GLY A 102 0.66 4.88 2.74
N ILE A 103 0.72 4.21 1.60
CA ILE A 103 1.84 4.26 0.66
C ILE A 103 1.30 4.45 -0.75
N VAL A 104 1.92 5.35 -1.52
CA VAL A 104 1.69 5.49 -2.96
C VAL A 104 3.00 5.27 -3.69
N VAL A 105 2.98 4.49 -4.77
CA VAL A 105 4.12 4.34 -5.68
C VAL A 105 3.66 4.62 -7.10
N LEU A 106 4.34 5.57 -7.74
CA LEU A 106 4.09 5.94 -9.14
C LEU A 106 5.19 5.39 -10.04
N ASP A 107 4.79 4.54 -10.97
CA ASP A 107 5.58 4.01 -12.09
C ASP A 107 7.03 3.68 -11.72
N LYS A 108 7.16 2.85 -10.67
CA LYS A 108 8.43 2.49 -10.09
C LYS A 108 8.40 1.09 -9.49
N ARG A 109 9.28 0.23 -9.99
CA ARG A 109 9.68 -1.01 -9.34
C ARG A 109 10.88 -0.78 -8.41
N LEU A 110 10.66 -0.88 -7.11
CA LEU A 110 11.71 -0.79 -6.09
C LEU A 110 12.54 -2.08 -6.04
N ASP A 111 13.74 -1.99 -5.45
CA ASP A 111 14.65 -3.13 -5.26
C ASP A 111 14.08 -4.18 -4.28
N THR A 112 13.12 -3.79 -3.45
CA THR A 112 12.47 -4.64 -2.44
C THR A 112 10.96 -4.43 -2.46
N SER A 113 10.20 -5.48 -2.17
CA SER A 113 8.75 -5.40 -1.99
C SER A 113 8.35 -4.40 -0.89
N ILE A 114 7.13 -3.88 -0.99
CA ILE A 114 6.47 -3.22 0.15
C ILE A 114 6.05 -4.34 1.09
N GLU A 115 6.76 -4.53 2.20
CA GLU A 115 6.61 -5.74 3.01
C GLU A 115 6.55 -5.56 4.52
N ASN A 116 5.81 -6.45 5.18
CA ASN A 116 5.75 -6.54 6.64
C ASN A 116 5.29 -5.26 7.33
N ASN A 117 4.39 -4.49 6.71
CA ASN A 117 3.82 -3.27 7.29
C ASN A 117 2.40 -3.52 7.82
N CYS A 118 2.00 -2.68 8.77
CA CYS A 118 0.66 -2.62 9.33
C CYS A 118 0.00 -1.28 8.96
N PHE A 119 -1.18 -1.33 8.37
CA PHE A 119 -1.97 -0.17 7.97
C PHE A 119 -3.28 -0.16 8.76
N TYR A 120 -3.64 0.99 9.32
CA TYR A 120 -4.81 1.12 10.18
C TYR A 120 -5.62 2.39 9.90
N ASN A 121 -6.93 2.28 9.67
CA ASN A 121 -7.81 3.44 9.48
C ASN A 121 -7.33 4.43 8.39
N ASN A 122 -6.72 3.93 7.31
CA ASN A 122 -6.36 4.75 6.15
C ASN A 122 -7.51 4.77 5.15
N VAL A 123 -7.64 5.77 4.29
CA VAL A 123 -8.63 5.69 3.19
C VAL A 123 -8.23 4.60 2.18
N TYR A 124 -6.95 4.58 1.80
CA TYR A 124 -6.29 3.51 1.05
C TYR A 124 -5.06 3.01 1.82
N GLY A 125 -4.84 1.70 1.84
CA GLY A 125 -3.61 1.14 2.44
C GLY A 125 -2.39 1.39 1.54
N ILE A 126 -2.33 0.66 0.44
CA ILE A 126 -1.24 0.74 -0.56
C ILE A 126 -1.84 1.04 -1.93
N VAL A 127 -1.25 2.01 -2.65
CA VAL A 127 -1.62 2.34 -4.02
C VAL A 127 -0.40 2.22 -4.94
N GLU A 128 -0.51 1.40 -5.97
CA GLU A 128 0.47 1.29 -7.07
C GLU A 128 -0.18 1.83 -8.36
N GLN A 129 0.51 2.69 -9.09
CA GLN A 129 -0.02 3.23 -10.34
C GLN A 129 1.09 3.43 -11.37
N GLY A 130 0.99 2.81 -12.54
CA GLY A 130 2.04 2.86 -13.56
C GLY A 130 2.14 1.59 -14.38
N ILE A 131 3.29 1.42 -15.04
CA ILE A 131 3.64 0.20 -15.77
C ILE A 131 4.78 -0.57 -15.08
N GLU A 132 5.55 0.10 -14.24
CA GLU A 132 6.54 -0.51 -13.36
C GLU A 132 5.97 -0.57 -11.94
N HIS A 133 5.55 -1.75 -11.49
CA HIS A 133 5.00 -1.95 -10.14
C HIS A 133 6.02 -2.51 -9.17
N THR A 134 5.92 -2.12 -7.91
CA THR A 134 6.60 -2.82 -6.82
C THR A 134 5.73 -3.95 -6.28
N ASP A 135 6.34 -5.11 -6.02
CA ASP A 135 5.61 -6.25 -5.46
C ASP A 135 5.18 -5.95 -4.01
N ILE A 136 4.00 -6.44 -3.61
CA ILE A 136 3.39 -6.16 -2.31
C ILE A 136 3.27 -7.47 -1.54
N SER A 137 3.93 -7.59 -0.38
CA SER A 137 3.96 -8.87 0.35
C SER A 137 3.85 -8.77 1.86
N ASN A 138 3.15 -9.73 2.49
CA ASN A 138 3.13 -9.86 3.96
C ASN A 138 2.66 -8.61 4.73
N ASN A 139 1.78 -7.80 4.16
CA ASN A 139 1.23 -6.63 4.85
C ASN A 139 -0.11 -6.97 5.54
N LEU A 140 -0.35 -6.32 6.67
CA LEU A 140 -1.66 -6.28 7.31
C LEU A 140 -2.29 -4.91 7.02
N ILE A 141 -3.40 -4.91 6.30
CA ILE A 141 -4.20 -3.73 6.01
C ILE A 141 -5.54 -3.89 6.72
N PHE A 142 -5.78 -3.08 7.73
CA PHE A 142 -6.94 -3.20 8.60
C PHE A 142 -7.74 -1.89 8.61
N ALA A 143 -9.07 -1.96 8.44
CA ALA A 143 -9.92 -0.78 8.47
C ALA A 143 -9.52 0.25 7.41
N SER A 144 -9.48 -0.14 6.14
CA SER A 144 -9.32 0.83 5.05
C SER A 144 -10.67 1.37 4.60
N TYR A 145 -10.86 2.67 4.39
CA TYR A 145 -12.19 3.16 3.98
C TYR A 145 -12.63 2.66 2.60
N TYR A 146 -11.72 2.69 1.61
CA TYR A 146 -11.98 2.23 0.24
C TYR A 146 -11.34 0.88 -0.04
N SER A 147 -10.13 0.86 -0.60
CA SER A 147 -9.40 -0.35 -0.94
C SER A 147 -8.23 -0.54 0.03
N GLY A 148 -8.02 -1.77 0.50
CA GLY A 148 -6.81 -2.09 1.27
C GLY A 148 -5.55 -1.98 0.40
N ILE A 149 -5.60 -2.62 -0.77
CA ILE A 149 -4.60 -2.48 -1.83
C ILE A 149 -5.31 -2.06 -3.11
N GLU A 150 -4.79 -1.04 -3.79
CA GLU A 150 -5.32 -0.57 -5.07
C GLU A 150 -4.19 -0.45 -6.11
N VAL A 151 -4.41 -1.05 -7.27
CA VAL A 151 -3.40 -1.11 -8.33
C VAL A 151 -4.00 -0.62 -9.64
N PHE A 152 -3.32 0.31 -10.30
CA PHE A 152 -3.67 0.78 -11.63
C PHE A 152 -2.57 0.38 -12.61
N LEU A 153 -2.89 -0.52 -13.55
CA LEU A 153 -1.94 -0.98 -14.59
C LEU A 153 -1.64 0.09 -15.66
N GLU A 154 -2.32 1.24 -15.57
CA GLU A 154 -2.13 2.39 -16.43
C GLU A 154 -1.48 3.53 -15.62
N SER A 155 -0.50 4.21 -16.21
CA SER A 155 0.12 5.39 -15.60
C SER A 155 -0.85 6.56 -15.48
N THR A 156 -0.48 7.58 -14.70
CA THR A 156 -1.27 8.82 -14.53
C THR A 156 -1.51 9.59 -15.85
N THR A 157 -0.77 9.25 -16.90
CA THR A 157 -0.89 9.87 -18.24
C THR A 157 -1.57 8.98 -19.27
N GLY A 158 -2.10 7.82 -18.87
CA GLY A 158 -2.79 6.90 -19.77
C GLY A 158 -1.87 5.93 -20.51
N HIS A 159 -0.65 5.69 -20.00
CA HIS A 159 0.30 4.76 -20.61
C HIS A 159 0.14 3.37 -19.99
N ALA A 160 0.06 2.34 -20.82
CA ALA A 160 0.04 0.94 -20.44
C ALA A 160 1.12 0.17 -21.21
N ASP A 161 1.60 -0.94 -20.65
CA ASP A 161 2.61 -1.81 -21.27
C ASP A 161 2.29 -3.27 -20.92
N SER A 162 2.27 -4.17 -21.92
CA SER A 162 2.04 -5.59 -21.69
C SER A 162 3.15 -6.30 -20.92
N ASN A 163 4.31 -5.66 -20.76
CA ASN A 163 5.38 -6.14 -19.89
C ASN A 163 5.17 -5.74 -18.42
N SER A 164 4.18 -4.89 -18.10
CA SER A 164 3.84 -4.56 -16.72
C SER A 164 3.53 -5.82 -15.94
N HIS A 165 4.07 -5.92 -14.72
CA HIS A 165 3.80 -7.05 -13.84
C HIS A 165 3.81 -6.65 -12.37
N ILE A 166 2.92 -7.29 -11.60
CA ILE A 166 2.86 -7.15 -10.15
C ILE A 166 2.56 -8.49 -9.48
N LEU A 167 3.30 -8.79 -8.41
CA LEU A 167 2.99 -9.85 -7.45
C LEU A 167 2.40 -9.23 -6.17
N ILE A 168 1.22 -9.68 -5.79
CA ILE A 168 0.54 -9.32 -4.55
C ILE A 168 0.35 -10.62 -3.77
N GLU A 169 1.17 -10.84 -2.74
CA GLU A 169 1.22 -12.12 -2.03
C GLU A 169 1.17 -12.04 -0.50
N ASN A 170 0.49 -13.01 0.12
CA ASN A 170 0.46 -13.16 1.58
C ASN A 170 -0.01 -11.88 2.33
N ASN A 171 -0.77 -11.00 1.68
CA ASN A 171 -1.32 -9.82 2.33
C ASN A 171 -2.66 -10.15 2.98
N THR A 172 -2.99 -9.40 4.01
CA THR A 172 -4.29 -9.44 4.67
C THR A 172 -4.97 -8.08 4.52
N CYS A 173 -6.16 -8.04 3.93
CA CYS A 173 -7.05 -6.87 3.95
C CYS A 173 -8.30 -7.23 4.75
N ASP A 174 -8.49 -6.63 5.93
CA ASP A 174 -9.55 -7.01 6.87
C ASP A 174 -10.30 -5.80 7.47
N TYR A 175 -11.57 -6.05 7.82
CA TYR A 175 -12.45 -5.21 8.64
C TYR A 175 -12.78 -3.84 8.07
N TYR A 176 -14.05 -3.62 7.69
CA TYR A 176 -14.60 -2.37 7.16
C TYR A 176 -13.74 -1.71 6.07
N GLN A 177 -13.82 -2.28 4.86
CA GLN A 177 -13.41 -1.64 3.61
C GLN A 177 -14.44 -1.83 2.51
N ASP A 178 -14.47 -0.95 1.50
CA ASP A 178 -15.29 -1.18 0.31
C ASP A 178 -14.80 -2.42 -0.44
N CYS A 179 -13.50 -2.47 -0.75
CA CYS A 179 -12.85 -3.60 -1.39
C CYS A 179 -11.57 -4.02 -0.67
N GLY A 180 -11.27 -5.32 -0.64
CA GLY A 180 -10.01 -5.79 -0.04
C GLY A 180 -8.81 -5.43 -0.91
N ILE A 181 -8.78 -5.99 -2.12
CA ILE A 181 -7.77 -5.69 -3.14
C ILE A 181 -8.50 -5.33 -4.44
N THR A 182 -8.18 -4.17 -5.00
CA THR A 182 -8.71 -3.70 -6.28
C THR A 182 -7.58 -3.58 -7.30
N VAL A 183 -7.80 -4.08 -8.52
CA VAL A 183 -6.87 -3.90 -9.64
C VAL A 183 -7.64 -3.37 -10.84
N HIS A 184 -7.18 -2.25 -11.38
CA HIS A 184 -7.69 -1.60 -12.56
C HIS A 184 -6.84 -2.01 -13.76
N GLY A 185 -7.49 -2.63 -14.75
CA GLY A 185 -6.88 -3.06 -15.99
C GLY A 185 -6.63 -1.90 -16.94
N VAL A 186 -6.36 -2.23 -18.20
CA VAL A 186 -6.05 -1.25 -19.25
C VAL A 186 -7.06 -1.32 -20.40
N PRO A 187 -7.26 -0.22 -21.16
CA PRO A 187 -8.27 -0.19 -22.23
C PRO A 187 -7.97 -1.13 -23.42
N ASP A 188 -6.68 -1.35 -23.75
CA ASP A 188 -6.26 -2.21 -24.87
C ASP A 188 -5.70 -3.55 -24.36
N SER A 189 -6.28 -4.65 -24.82
CA SER A 189 -5.82 -6.01 -24.49
C SER A 189 -4.38 -6.32 -24.90
N ASN A 190 -3.81 -5.57 -25.86
CA ASN A 190 -2.41 -5.74 -26.28
C ASN A 190 -1.42 -5.15 -25.26
N ASP A 191 -1.90 -4.28 -24.37
CA ASP A 191 -1.11 -3.64 -23.31
C ASP A 191 -1.43 -4.24 -21.93
N ALA A 192 -2.20 -5.33 -21.88
CA ALA A 192 -2.57 -5.99 -20.64
C ALA A 192 -1.34 -6.60 -19.95
N GLY A 193 -1.00 -6.07 -18.77
CA GLY A 193 0.06 -6.60 -17.91
C GLY A 193 -0.35 -7.84 -17.12
N LEU A 194 0.62 -8.44 -16.44
CA LEU A 194 0.49 -9.63 -15.61
C LEU A 194 0.21 -9.26 -14.13
N VAL A 195 -0.90 -9.76 -13.59
CA VAL A 195 -1.28 -9.61 -12.19
C VAL A 195 -1.27 -10.98 -11.53
N VAL A 196 -0.47 -11.15 -10.48
CA VAL A 196 -0.39 -12.40 -9.72
C VAL A 196 -0.83 -12.16 -8.28
N LEU A 197 -1.94 -12.78 -7.88
CA LEU A 197 -2.55 -12.71 -6.56
C LEU A 197 -2.41 -14.07 -5.88
N VAL A 198 -1.62 -14.17 -4.83
CA VAL A 198 -1.26 -15.47 -4.21
C VAL A 198 -1.39 -15.41 -2.70
N ASN A 199 -2.10 -16.36 -2.10
CA ASN A 199 -2.19 -16.54 -0.63
C ASN A 199 -2.66 -15.28 0.12
N ASN A 200 -3.43 -14.39 -0.53
CA ASN A 200 -3.97 -13.21 0.16
C ASN A 200 -5.19 -13.60 0.98
N ILE A 201 -5.45 -12.87 2.06
CA ILE A 201 -6.69 -12.97 2.83
C ILE A 201 -7.45 -11.67 2.66
N VAL A 202 -8.70 -11.76 2.23
CA VAL A 202 -9.60 -10.61 2.10
C VAL A 202 -10.89 -10.90 2.85
N SER A 203 -11.21 -10.04 3.82
CA SER A 203 -12.31 -10.30 4.73
C SER A 203 -13.08 -9.07 5.16
N GLU A 204 -14.39 -9.26 5.35
CA GLU A 204 -15.34 -8.24 5.79
C GLU A 204 -15.44 -7.00 4.86
N SER A 205 -15.18 -7.19 3.56
CA SER A 205 -15.38 -6.14 2.55
C SER A 205 -16.87 -5.89 2.25
N TYR A 206 -17.26 -4.62 2.15
CA TYR A 206 -18.62 -4.17 1.88
C TYR A 206 -19.08 -4.42 0.43
N GLN A 207 -18.16 -4.42 -0.53
CA GLN A 207 -18.45 -4.71 -1.93
C GLN A 207 -17.81 -6.02 -2.37
N TYR A 208 -16.47 -6.08 -2.41
CA TYR A 208 -15.72 -7.21 -2.94
C TYR A 208 -14.49 -7.54 -2.11
N GLY A 209 -14.21 -8.83 -1.89
CA GLY A 209 -12.92 -9.28 -1.37
C GLY A 209 -11.80 -8.89 -2.34
N LEU A 210 -11.90 -9.40 -3.57
CA LEU A 210 -11.05 -9.03 -4.70
C LEU A 210 -11.89 -8.39 -5.81
N ASN A 211 -11.42 -7.28 -6.37
CA ASN A 211 -12.14 -6.50 -7.38
C ASN A 211 -11.24 -6.24 -8.59
N LEU A 212 -11.46 -6.97 -9.69
CA LEU A 212 -10.72 -6.76 -10.94
C LEU A 212 -11.60 -5.99 -11.92
N VAL A 213 -11.21 -4.76 -12.28
CA VAL A 213 -12.09 -3.79 -12.95
C VAL A 213 -11.38 -3.04 -14.06
N ASP A 214 -12.14 -2.20 -14.77
CA ASP A 214 -11.65 -1.13 -15.65
C ASP A 214 -10.76 -1.53 -16.84
N GLY A 215 -10.80 -2.79 -17.27
CA GLY A 215 -10.24 -3.18 -18.57
C GLY A 215 -9.64 -4.56 -18.59
N TYR A 216 -8.64 -4.72 -19.46
CA TYR A 216 -7.91 -5.96 -19.67
C TYR A 216 -6.72 -6.08 -18.72
N MET A 217 -6.50 -7.29 -18.22
CA MET A 217 -5.32 -7.70 -17.46
C MET A 217 -5.16 -9.21 -17.62
N TYR A 218 -3.94 -9.73 -17.49
CA TYR A 218 -3.70 -11.17 -17.36
C TYR A 218 -3.57 -11.52 -15.88
N ALA A 219 -4.64 -12.01 -15.26
CA ALA A 219 -4.68 -12.31 -13.84
C ALA A 219 -4.49 -13.82 -13.55
N PHE A 220 -3.61 -14.14 -12.60
CA PHE A 220 -3.54 -15.43 -11.93
C PHE A 220 -3.89 -15.26 -10.46
N VAL A 221 -4.90 -15.99 -9.99
CA VAL A 221 -5.38 -15.93 -8.61
C VAL A 221 -5.31 -17.31 -7.98
N LEU A 222 -4.57 -17.42 -6.87
CA LEU A 222 -4.27 -18.69 -6.20
C LEU A 222 -4.40 -18.54 -4.68
N ASN A 223 -5.03 -19.53 -4.05
CA ASN A 223 -5.07 -19.70 -2.60
C ASN A 223 -5.61 -18.48 -1.82
N THR A 224 -6.52 -17.70 -2.39
CA THR A 224 -7.11 -16.57 -1.64
C THR A 224 -8.00 -17.10 -0.52
N GLY A 225 -7.80 -16.58 0.69
CA GLY A 225 -8.71 -16.74 1.82
C GLY A 225 -9.81 -15.69 1.77
N TYR A 226 -11.06 -16.13 1.74
CA TYR A 226 -12.24 -15.26 1.80
C TYR A 226 -13.04 -15.46 3.07
N TYR A 227 -13.44 -14.36 3.71
CA TYR A 227 -14.33 -14.41 4.86
C TYR A 227 -15.26 -13.19 4.94
N GLY A 228 -16.57 -13.39 5.08
CA GLY A 228 -17.50 -12.31 5.43
C GLY A 228 -17.62 -11.14 4.45
N ASN A 229 -17.13 -11.27 3.21
CA ASN A 229 -17.29 -10.25 2.16
C ASN A 229 -18.72 -10.26 1.61
N ALA A 230 -19.23 -9.11 1.17
CA ALA A 230 -20.50 -9.05 0.45
C ALA A 230 -20.45 -9.88 -0.84
N ASN A 231 -19.35 -9.76 -1.59
CA ASN A 231 -18.99 -10.65 -2.68
C ASN A 231 -17.51 -11.00 -2.54
N ASN A 232 -17.11 -12.24 -2.83
CA ASN A 232 -15.70 -12.60 -2.79
C ASN A 232 -14.92 -12.01 -3.97
N LYS A 233 -15.53 -12.01 -5.16
CA LYS A 233 -14.92 -11.57 -6.42
C LYS A 233 -15.97 -11.09 -7.43
N ASN A 234 -15.55 -10.39 -8.47
CA ASN A 234 -16.41 -9.82 -9.52
C ASN A 234 -16.17 -10.42 -10.94
N TRP A 235 -15.43 -11.52 -11.06
CA TRP A 235 -15.12 -12.19 -12.33
C TRP A 235 -15.52 -13.68 -12.33
N GLU A 236 -15.49 -14.30 -13.51
CA GLU A 236 -15.92 -15.69 -13.75
C GLU A 236 -14.78 -16.67 -14.10
N PHE A 237 -13.55 -16.21 -14.34
CA PHE A 237 -12.42 -17.11 -14.58
C PHE A 237 -12.03 -17.92 -13.34
N ASP A 238 -11.46 -19.11 -13.58
CA ASP A 238 -11.11 -20.06 -12.52
C ASP A 238 -10.02 -19.52 -11.59
N GLU A 239 -10.25 -19.67 -10.29
CA GLU A 239 -9.28 -19.40 -9.23
C GLU A 239 -8.77 -20.74 -8.69
N THR A 240 -7.45 -20.84 -8.47
CA THR A 240 -6.84 -22.08 -7.99
C THR A 240 -6.93 -22.15 -6.47
N ASP A 241 -7.50 -23.24 -5.94
CA ASP A 241 -7.56 -23.58 -4.51
C ASP A 241 -8.06 -22.46 -3.57
N PRO A 242 -9.19 -21.77 -3.86
CA PRO A 242 -9.73 -20.74 -2.96
C PRO A 242 -10.17 -21.35 -1.62
N VAL A 243 -9.87 -20.64 -0.53
CA VAL A 243 -10.26 -21.04 0.83
C VAL A 243 -11.39 -20.12 1.28
N ILE A 244 -12.56 -20.69 1.57
CA ILE A 244 -13.68 -19.94 2.15
C ILE A 244 -13.74 -20.31 3.63
N GLU A 245 -13.39 -19.36 4.49
CA GLU A 245 -13.44 -19.55 5.93
C GLU A 245 -14.88 -19.45 6.44
N THR A 246 -15.21 -20.28 7.42
CA THR A 246 -16.55 -20.32 8.05
C THR A 246 -16.58 -19.71 9.44
N GLU A 247 -15.41 -19.40 9.99
CA GLU A 247 -15.21 -18.70 11.26
C GLU A 247 -14.28 -17.51 11.05
N PHE A 248 -14.43 -16.48 11.89
CA PHE A 248 -13.60 -15.28 11.82
C PHE A 248 -12.12 -15.67 11.93
N PRO A 249 -11.28 -15.37 10.91
CA PRO A 249 -9.93 -15.89 10.84
C PRO A 249 -9.00 -15.29 11.91
N TYR A 250 -9.36 -14.16 12.52
CA TYR A 250 -8.54 -13.50 13.55
C TYR A 250 -9.10 -13.74 14.95
N ARG A 251 -8.59 -14.76 15.66
CA ARG A 251 -9.05 -15.07 17.03
C ARG A 251 -8.58 -14.10 18.11
N GLU A 252 -7.70 -13.15 17.81
CA GLU A 252 -7.19 -12.18 18.78
C GLU A 252 -7.10 -10.80 18.11
N ARG A 253 -8.10 -9.94 18.36
CA ARG A 253 -7.99 -8.50 18.09
C ARG A 253 -7.22 -7.87 19.27
N TYR A 254 -6.25 -7.03 18.93
CA TYR A 254 -5.45 -6.19 19.85
C TYR A 254 -6.28 -5.54 20.97
#